data_AF-A0A2A9NNQ6-F1
#
_entry.id   AF-A0A2A9NNQ6-F1
#
_cell.length_a   1.000
_cell.length_b   1.000
_cell.length_c   1.000
_cell.angle_alpha   90.00
_cell.angle_beta   90.00
_cell.angle_gamma   90.00
#
_symmetry.space_group_name_H-M   'P 1'
#
loop_
_entity.id
_entity.type
_entity.pdbx_description
1 polymer ?
#
loop_
_entity_poly.entity_id
_entity_poly.type
_entity_poly.pdbx_seq_one_letter_code
_entity_poly.pdbx_strand_id
1 'polypeptide(L)'
;MLDAHNVNQPPIDPATVFHQNTYLRRSIIASYWLVILLAVPLWWRTTSIERLSLPTSRVASQSESYLRLPVRLHLDTPNAGAASALQSLLDESARRDPDRWNGLDVLVSSTKINGNSGDSSYTIINSPTILIDGRKLYYPSNDLNALADVLTSLIVPGSHSYSIQRVAQYSPRYRLAFSLLNQDAAAGRPIVDWDITSAIDHHLSPIFTYLSTLHNFTIESQVQFHAPLAFEPRQLPDGSSALTHEQLTIFINSAEWSLSSSASNDPVLHFVLFVPSIRHSPLRILNADGTTLSPSNAFLLPQWGTIHLHNPPSNSPSAGPTLLTLTDLSQPFNSFAMQLLTLLGVPSLPPTISRSPHATVTTITQWQLDALMRRRALENSERAKDTLGSIIKLVDKIQNMPVGKEVRNDVVDALSELDQMHTTTHTSLTHTLEHSAHALTLSSRAFFNPTMLALLYFPAEHTYAVYTPLFASALIPLVVTTVREFKAWRKQRKQRGGVQEAKQQ
;
A
#
# COMPACT_ATOMS: atom_id res chain seq x y z
N MET A 1 84.86 -65.48 -23.99
CA MET A 1 86.18 -64.85 -24.06
C MET A 1 85.99 -63.44 -23.50
N LEU A 2 86.50 -63.19 -22.28
CA LEU A 2 86.69 -61.89 -21.61
C LEU A 2 85.38 -61.11 -21.28
N ASP A 3 85.21 -60.39 -20.17
CA ASP A 3 85.89 -60.26 -18.88
C ASP A 3 84.93 -59.52 -17.92
N ALA A 4 85.21 -59.56 -16.63
CA ALA A 4 84.34 -59.10 -15.54
C ALA A 4 84.03 -57.58 -15.52
N HIS A 5 82.79 -57.22 -15.13
CA HIS A 5 82.52 -55.99 -14.37
C HIS A 5 81.44 -56.21 -13.29
N ASN A 6 81.89 -56.07 -12.05
CA ASN A 6 81.14 -56.12 -10.81
C ASN A 6 80.42 -54.78 -10.59
N VAL A 7 79.09 -54.78 -10.46
CA VAL A 7 78.33 -53.65 -9.88
C VAL A 7 77.23 -54.23 -8.97
N ASN A 8 77.60 -54.58 -7.74
CA ASN A 8 76.66 -54.65 -6.62
C ASN A 8 76.46 -53.23 -6.06
N GLN A 9 75.47 -52.50 -6.56
CA GLN A 9 74.91 -51.34 -5.85
C GLN A 9 73.79 -51.84 -4.91
N PRO A 10 73.85 -51.55 -3.60
CA PRO A 10 72.71 -51.80 -2.71
C PRO A 10 71.54 -50.87 -3.09
N PRO A 11 70.29 -51.30 -2.86
CA PRO A 11 69.11 -50.51 -3.18
C PRO A 11 69.11 -49.21 -2.36
N ILE A 12 68.87 -48.09 -3.04
CA ILE A 12 68.68 -46.79 -2.40
C ILE A 12 67.47 -46.89 -1.47
N ASP A 13 67.70 -46.76 -0.16
CA ASP A 13 66.64 -46.74 0.84
C ASP A 13 65.65 -45.59 0.53
N PRO A 14 64.35 -45.88 0.27
CA PRO A 14 63.37 -44.84 -0.05
C PRO A 14 63.13 -43.88 1.14
N ALA A 15 63.63 -44.23 2.33
CA ALA A 15 63.58 -43.40 3.53
C ALA A 15 64.49 -42.15 3.46
N THR A 16 65.53 -42.15 2.63
CA THR A 16 66.47 -41.01 2.54
C THR A 16 66.00 -39.89 1.60
N VAL A 17 64.94 -40.12 0.81
CA VAL A 17 64.42 -39.16 -0.17
C VAL A 17 63.39 -38.19 0.44
N PHE A 18 62.82 -38.51 1.61
CA PHE A 18 61.71 -37.75 2.21
C PHE A 18 62.01 -37.05 3.54
N HIS A 19 63.27 -36.97 3.97
CA HIS A 19 63.67 -36.04 5.04
C HIS A 19 63.75 -34.60 4.51
N GLN A 20 62.64 -34.09 3.98
CA GLN A 20 62.47 -32.66 3.71
C GLN A 20 62.56 -31.91 5.03
N ASN A 21 63.71 -31.25 5.20
CA ASN A 21 64.02 -30.16 6.11
C ASN A 21 62.86 -29.76 7.04
N THR A 22 62.94 -30.11 8.32
CA THR A 22 61.93 -29.83 9.36
C THR A 22 61.56 -28.35 9.42
N TYR A 23 62.52 -27.48 9.07
CA TYR A 23 62.32 -26.04 8.93
C TYR A 23 61.37 -25.69 7.77
N LEU A 24 61.55 -26.31 6.60
CA LEU A 24 60.70 -26.12 5.42
C LEU A 24 59.25 -26.55 5.70
N ARG A 25 59.07 -27.72 6.35
CA ARG A 25 57.72 -28.20 6.73
C ARG A 25 57.02 -27.27 7.70
N ARG A 26 57.74 -26.74 8.70
CA ARG A 26 57.19 -25.73 9.64
C ARG A 26 56.90 -24.40 8.95
N SER A 27 57.74 -23.99 8.00
CA SER A 27 57.54 -22.78 7.19
C SER A 27 56.29 -22.88 6.32
N ILE A 28 56.04 -24.02 5.68
CA ILE A 28 54.83 -24.27 4.88
C ILE A 28 53.57 -24.24 5.77
N ILE A 29 53.59 -24.92 6.92
CA ILE A 29 52.45 -24.90 7.86
C ILE A 29 52.21 -23.46 8.35
N ALA A 30 53.28 -22.73 8.69
CA ALA A 30 53.18 -21.35 9.13
C ALA A 30 52.64 -20.42 8.02
N SER A 31 53.02 -20.62 6.75
CA SER A 31 52.51 -19.81 5.65
C SER A 31 51.01 -20.01 5.43
N TYR A 32 50.50 -21.24 5.53
CA TYR A 32 49.05 -21.49 5.45
C TYR A 32 48.28 -20.79 6.57
N TRP A 33 48.76 -20.85 7.81
CA TRP A 33 48.13 -20.14 8.92
C TRP A 33 48.22 -18.62 8.80
N LEU A 34 49.34 -18.10 8.28
CA LEU A 34 49.49 -16.67 7.99
C LEU A 34 48.43 -16.20 6.98
N VAL A 35 48.24 -16.96 5.89
CA VAL A 35 47.22 -16.66 4.88
C VAL A 35 45.82 -16.71 5.49
N ILE A 36 45.51 -17.73 6.30
CA ILE A 36 44.20 -17.83 6.98
C ILE A 36 43.97 -16.64 7.92
N LEU A 37 44.98 -16.26 8.71
CA LEU A 37 44.89 -15.12 9.63
C LEU A 37 44.68 -13.79 8.91
N LEU A 38 45.19 -13.62 7.69
CA LEU A 38 44.95 -12.44 6.86
C LEU A 38 43.61 -12.52 6.10
N ALA A 39 43.21 -13.72 5.68
CA ALA A 39 41.99 -13.95 4.91
C ALA A 39 40.73 -13.88 5.77
N VAL A 40 40.76 -14.33 7.03
CA VAL A 40 39.59 -14.34 7.92
C VAL A 40 39.04 -12.92 8.18
N PRO A 41 39.85 -11.90 8.53
CA PRO A 41 39.37 -10.53 8.69
C PRO A 41 38.82 -9.93 7.40
N LEU A 42 39.47 -10.21 6.26
CA LEU A 42 39.02 -9.76 4.95
C LEU A 42 37.66 -10.39 4.60
N TRP A 43 37.56 -11.72 4.74
CA TRP A 43 36.34 -12.47 4.51
C TRP A 43 35.21 -11.95 5.41
N TRP A 44 35.45 -11.84 6.72
CA TRP A 44 34.48 -11.32 7.67
C TRP A 44 33.97 -9.93 7.30
N ARG A 45 34.86 -9.03 6.87
CA ARG A 45 34.50 -7.68 6.42
C ARG A 45 33.70 -7.70 5.11
N THR A 46 34.00 -8.63 4.19
CA THR A 46 33.30 -8.74 2.91
C THR A 46 31.96 -9.48 3.00
N THR A 47 31.78 -10.33 4.01
CA THR A 47 30.56 -11.13 4.20
C THR A 47 29.68 -10.61 5.35
N SER A 48 30.14 -9.61 6.11
CA SER A 48 29.31 -8.98 7.13
C SER A 48 28.19 -8.19 6.48
N ILE A 49 26.96 -8.44 6.93
CA ILE A 49 25.77 -7.73 6.48
C ILE A 49 25.76 -6.32 7.08
N GLU A 50 25.58 -5.29 6.24
CA GLU A 50 25.42 -3.91 6.72
C GLU A 50 24.06 -3.77 7.44
N ARG A 51 24.10 -3.49 8.74
CA ARG A 51 22.93 -3.27 9.58
C ARG A 51 23.07 -1.94 10.31
N LEU A 52 22.51 -0.89 9.73
CA LEU A 52 22.45 0.42 10.37
C LEU A 52 21.40 0.43 11.48
N SER A 53 21.66 1.19 12.54
CA SER A 53 20.69 1.38 13.62
C SER A 53 19.52 2.25 13.14
N LEU A 54 18.32 1.85 13.53
CA LEU A 54 17.09 2.62 13.34
C LEU A 54 16.77 3.44 14.59
N PRO A 55 16.10 4.60 14.47
CA PRO A 55 15.75 5.46 15.60
C PRO A 55 14.55 4.91 16.40
N THR A 56 14.74 3.79 17.10
CA THR A 56 13.68 3.06 17.81
C THR A 56 12.95 3.88 18.87
N SER A 57 13.66 4.71 19.62
CA SER A 57 13.07 5.60 20.64
C SER A 57 12.16 6.65 20.03
N ARG A 58 12.53 7.20 18.87
CA ARG A 58 11.72 8.19 18.13
C ARG A 58 10.47 7.56 17.52
N VAL A 59 10.56 6.33 17.03
CA VAL A 59 9.39 5.57 16.56
C VAL A 59 8.43 5.31 17.72
N ALA A 60 8.94 4.91 18.89
CA ALA A 60 8.12 4.71 20.07
C ALA A 60 7.42 6.01 20.53
N SER A 61 8.15 7.12 20.64
CA SER A 61 7.53 8.41 21.00
C SER A 61 6.48 8.87 19.97
N GLN A 62 6.70 8.59 18.68
CA GLN A 62 5.75 8.95 17.64
C GLN A 62 4.48 8.11 17.67
N SER A 63 4.58 6.84 18.08
CA SER A 63 3.42 5.95 18.24
C SER A 63 2.48 6.40 19.36
N GLU A 64 3.00 7.11 20.37
CA GLU A 64 2.21 7.67 21.47
C GLU A 64 1.64 9.07 21.17
N SER A 65 2.11 9.72 20.10
CA SER A 65 1.66 11.05 19.71
C SER A 65 0.36 10.97 18.90
N TYR A 66 -0.68 11.68 19.34
CA TYR A 66 -1.98 11.74 18.65
C TYR A 66 -2.12 13.05 17.86
N LEU A 67 -2.47 12.96 16.59
CA LEU A 67 -2.75 14.12 15.75
C LEU A 67 -4.12 14.69 16.11
N ARG A 68 -4.24 16.02 16.22
CA ARG A 68 -5.53 16.69 16.48
C ARG A 68 -5.79 17.83 15.49
N LEU A 69 -6.71 17.60 14.55
CA LEU A 69 -7.03 18.56 13.51
C LEU A 69 -8.11 19.55 14.01
N PRO A 70 -7.83 20.87 14.02
CA PRO A 70 -8.79 21.85 14.45
C PRO A 70 -9.91 22.03 13.41
N VAL A 71 -11.15 22.14 13.87
CA VAL A 71 -12.32 22.52 13.07
C VAL A 71 -12.98 23.71 13.73
N ARG A 72 -12.90 24.89 13.10
CA ARG A 72 -13.43 26.14 13.66
C ARG A 72 -14.79 26.42 13.03
N LEU A 73 -15.83 26.40 13.84
CA LEU A 73 -17.19 26.71 13.44
C LEU A 73 -17.56 28.11 13.92
N HIS A 74 -17.91 28.99 12.98
CA HIS A 74 -18.38 30.33 13.29
C HIS A 74 -19.90 30.39 13.12
N LEU A 75 -20.62 30.66 14.21
CA LEU A 75 -22.07 30.81 14.19
C LEU A 75 -22.44 32.30 14.06
N ASP A 76 -23.08 32.67 12.95
CA ASP A 76 -23.60 34.03 12.72
C ASP A 76 -24.89 34.24 13.51
N THR A 77 -24.74 34.45 14.81
CA THR A 77 -25.84 34.68 15.74
C THR A 77 -25.52 35.87 16.66
N PRO A 78 -26.51 36.72 16.96
CA PRO A 78 -26.34 37.77 17.96
C PRO A 78 -26.29 37.21 19.40
N ASN A 79 -26.70 35.95 19.62
CA ASN A 79 -26.73 35.34 20.94
C ASN A 79 -25.47 34.53 21.23
N ALA A 80 -24.57 35.07 22.06
CA ALA A 80 -23.36 34.37 22.49
C ALA A 80 -23.65 33.02 23.19
N GLY A 81 -24.81 32.86 23.84
CA GLY A 81 -25.20 31.61 24.50
C GLY A 81 -25.53 30.47 23.53
N ALA A 82 -25.86 30.78 22.27
CA ALA A 82 -26.13 29.75 21.27
C ALA A 82 -24.86 29.02 20.82
N ALA A 83 -23.71 29.72 20.76
CA ALA A 83 -22.43 29.11 20.42
C ALA A 83 -21.94 28.13 21.50
N SER A 84 -22.07 28.49 22.78
CA SER A 84 -21.70 27.60 23.89
C SER A 84 -22.66 26.40 24.01
N ALA A 85 -23.95 26.62 23.78
CA ALA A 85 -24.91 25.51 23.70
C ALA A 85 -24.55 24.53 22.57
N LEU A 86 -24.25 25.04 21.37
CA LEU A 86 -23.85 24.21 20.25
C LEU A 86 -22.54 23.44 20.52
N GLN A 87 -21.53 24.08 21.12
CA GLN A 87 -20.31 23.40 21.56
C GLN A 87 -20.64 22.23 22.48
N SER A 88 -21.50 22.43 23.48
CA SER A 88 -21.86 21.38 24.44
C SER A 88 -22.53 20.16 23.79
N LEU A 89 -23.34 20.38 22.76
CA LEU A 89 -24.00 19.33 21.99
C LEU A 89 -23.00 18.54 21.13
N LEU A 90 -22.04 19.24 20.50
CA LEU A 90 -20.97 18.59 19.75
C LEU A 90 -20.05 17.79 20.67
N ASP A 91 -19.71 18.31 21.85
CA ASP A 91 -18.92 17.59 22.86
C ASP A 91 -19.67 16.35 23.41
N GLU A 92 -21.00 16.41 23.51
CA GLU A 92 -21.82 15.24 23.82
C GLU A 92 -21.77 14.20 22.70
N SER A 93 -21.89 14.64 21.44
CA SER A 93 -21.78 13.74 20.27
C SER A 93 -20.40 13.07 20.18
N ALA A 94 -19.33 13.79 20.55
CA ALA A 94 -17.97 13.26 20.62
C ALA A 94 -17.80 12.22 21.72
N ARG A 95 -18.46 12.42 22.87
CA ARG A 95 -18.46 11.44 23.97
C ARG A 95 -19.27 10.18 23.64
N ARG A 96 -20.31 10.32 22.82
CA ARG A 96 -21.18 9.20 22.41
C ARG A 96 -20.48 8.25 21.44
N ASP A 97 -19.59 8.78 20.59
CA ASP A 97 -18.86 8.01 19.58
C ASP A 97 -17.39 8.47 19.50
N PRO A 98 -16.54 8.09 20.48
CA PRO A 98 -15.17 8.57 20.56
C PRO A 98 -14.31 8.18 19.35
N ASP A 99 -14.54 7.00 18.78
CA ASP A 99 -13.78 6.49 17.65
C ASP A 99 -14.03 7.32 16.39
N ARG A 100 -15.27 7.75 16.18
CA ARG A 100 -15.64 8.61 15.05
C ARG A 100 -14.95 9.97 15.14
N TRP A 101 -14.97 10.59 16.31
CA TRP A 101 -14.39 11.92 16.53
C TRP A 101 -12.89 11.94 16.79
N ASN A 102 -12.24 10.77 16.75
CA ASN A 102 -10.83 10.64 17.05
C ASN A 102 -9.96 11.55 16.17
N GLY A 103 -9.06 12.28 16.81
CA GLY A 103 -8.11 13.18 16.14
C GLY A 103 -8.70 14.50 15.64
N LEU A 104 -9.87 14.92 16.12
CA LEU A 104 -10.50 16.21 15.78
C LEU A 104 -10.75 17.07 17.01
N ASP A 105 -10.42 18.36 16.91
CA ASP A 105 -10.71 19.37 17.93
C ASP A 105 -11.68 20.42 17.35
N VAL A 106 -12.96 20.35 17.74
CA VAL A 106 -13.98 21.30 17.25
C VAL A 106 -14.16 22.47 18.18
N LEU A 107 -14.09 23.68 17.62
CA LEU A 107 -14.20 24.96 18.33
C LEU A 107 -15.33 25.79 17.72
N VAL A 108 -16.36 26.09 18.51
CA VAL A 108 -17.48 26.95 18.10
C VAL A 108 -17.27 28.38 18.62
N SER A 109 -17.39 29.39 17.76
CA SER A 109 -17.31 30.81 18.13
C SER A 109 -18.46 31.64 17.53
N SER A 110 -18.92 32.66 18.27
CA SER A 110 -19.95 33.61 17.80
C SER A 110 -19.37 34.95 17.29
N THR A 111 -18.06 35.17 17.43
CA THR A 111 -17.43 36.43 17.04
C THR A 111 -16.98 36.40 15.58
N LYS A 112 -17.32 37.43 14.79
CA LYS A 112 -16.87 37.56 13.40
C LYS A 112 -15.35 37.55 13.36
N ILE A 113 -14.78 36.58 12.66
CA ILE A 113 -13.33 36.46 12.47
C ILE A 113 -12.90 37.54 11.47
N ASN A 114 -12.38 38.66 11.97
CA ASN A 114 -11.70 39.66 11.16
C ASN A 114 -10.26 39.20 10.89
N GLY A 115 -10.10 38.28 9.95
CA GLY A 115 -8.80 37.78 9.52
C GLY A 115 -8.99 36.68 8.48
N ASN A 116 -8.01 36.50 7.58
CA ASN A 116 -8.03 35.45 6.57
C ASN A 116 -8.41 34.12 7.21
N SER A 117 -9.64 33.69 6.94
CA SER A 117 -10.26 32.47 7.41
C SER A 117 -9.43 31.30 6.88
N GLY A 118 -8.56 30.72 7.72
CA GLY A 118 -7.70 29.59 7.34
C GLY A 118 -8.52 28.36 6.92
N ASP A 119 -7.83 27.34 6.40
CA ASP A 119 -8.47 26.20 5.74
C ASP A 119 -9.43 25.35 6.59
N SER A 120 -9.44 25.60 7.89
CA SER A 120 -10.25 24.89 8.89
C SER A 120 -11.42 25.71 9.46
N SER A 121 -11.80 26.81 8.81
CA SER A 121 -12.88 27.68 9.29
C SER A 121 -14.13 27.61 8.43
N TYR A 122 -15.28 27.42 9.09
CA TYR A 122 -16.59 27.28 8.48
C TYR A 122 -17.56 28.28 9.09
N THR A 123 -18.48 28.82 8.29
CA THR A 123 -19.47 29.78 8.76
C THR A 123 -20.87 29.19 8.65
N ILE A 124 -21.62 29.19 9.76
CA ILE A 124 -23.04 28.87 9.79
C ILE A 124 -23.82 30.18 9.77
N ILE A 125 -24.62 30.37 8.72
CA ILE A 125 -25.41 31.58 8.48
C ILE A 125 -26.89 31.25 8.71
N ASN A 126 -27.55 32.05 9.55
CA ASN A 126 -28.99 31.89 9.77
C ASN A 126 -29.77 32.20 8.49
N SER A 127 -30.44 31.19 7.94
CA SER A 127 -31.21 31.30 6.69
C SER A 127 -32.43 30.36 6.71
N PRO A 128 -33.56 30.73 6.11
CA PRO A 128 -34.70 29.81 5.95
C PRO A 128 -34.39 28.65 4.99
N THR A 129 -33.39 28.79 4.12
CA THR A 129 -32.98 27.76 3.15
C THR A 129 -31.80 26.95 3.66
N ILE A 130 -31.85 25.62 3.49
CA ILE A 130 -30.76 24.71 3.85
C ILE A 130 -29.88 24.48 2.62
N LEU A 131 -28.72 25.15 2.59
CA LEU A 131 -27.81 25.16 1.43
C LEU A 131 -26.35 25.14 1.88
N ILE A 132 -25.51 24.43 1.12
CA ILE A 132 -24.05 24.58 1.20
C ILE A 132 -23.52 25.35 0.00
N ASP A 133 -22.71 26.37 0.30
CA ASP A 133 -21.92 27.10 -0.69
C ASP A 133 -20.51 27.37 -0.14
N GLY A 134 -19.49 26.80 -0.78
CA GLY A 134 -18.12 26.80 -0.25
C GLY A 134 -18.05 26.23 1.17
N ARG A 135 -17.42 26.97 2.09
CA ARG A 135 -17.35 26.66 3.54
C ARG A 135 -18.45 27.35 4.36
N LYS A 136 -19.54 27.78 3.71
CA LYS A 136 -20.70 28.37 4.37
C LYS A 136 -21.86 27.36 4.38
N LEU A 137 -22.51 27.24 5.53
CA LEU A 137 -23.73 26.47 5.72
C LEU A 137 -24.88 27.45 6.02
N TYR A 138 -25.86 27.52 5.14
CA TYR A 138 -27.11 28.24 5.37
C TYR A 138 -28.06 27.27 6.07
N TYR A 139 -28.50 27.61 7.29
CA TYR A 139 -29.35 26.73 8.09
C TYR A 139 -30.27 27.54 9.03
N PRO A 140 -31.54 27.11 9.25
CA PRO A 140 -32.44 27.81 10.15
C PRO A 140 -31.99 27.64 11.62
N SER A 141 -31.73 28.75 12.32
CA SER A 141 -31.21 28.75 13.69
C SER A 141 -32.24 28.36 14.78
N ASN A 142 -33.35 27.73 14.40
CA ASN A 142 -34.47 27.44 15.29
C ASN A 142 -34.23 26.17 16.13
N ASP A 143 -33.45 25.21 15.63
CA ASP A 143 -33.18 23.93 16.29
C ASP A 143 -31.67 23.64 16.30
N LEU A 144 -31.04 23.87 17.46
CA LEU A 144 -29.61 23.62 17.66
C LEU A 144 -29.27 22.13 17.71
N ASN A 145 -30.20 21.26 18.11
CA ASN A 145 -29.96 19.81 18.15
C ASN A 145 -29.89 19.27 16.72
N ALA A 146 -30.87 19.62 15.89
CA ALA A 146 -30.86 19.25 14.48
C ALA A 146 -29.63 19.83 13.74
N LEU A 147 -29.25 21.08 14.05
CA LEU A 147 -28.02 21.67 13.53
C LEU A 147 -26.77 20.88 13.97
N ALA A 148 -26.67 20.48 15.23
CA ALA A 148 -25.55 19.68 15.74
C ALA A 148 -25.44 18.32 15.04
N ASP A 149 -26.56 17.65 14.78
CA ASP A 149 -26.59 16.38 14.04
C ASP A 149 -26.12 16.56 12.59
N VAL A 150 -26.60 17.63 11.92
CA VAL A 150 -26.16 17.99 10.58
C VAL A 150 -24.65 18.28 10.55
N LEU A 151 -24.16 19.10 11.47
CA LEU A 151 -22.73 19.42 11.55
C LEU A 151 -21.88 18.19 11.85
N THR A 152 -22.35 17.29 12.72
CA THR A 152 -21.70 16.01 13.01
C THR A 152 -21.56 15.18 11.73
N SER A 153 -22.61 15.12 10.92
CA SER A 153 -22.59 14.39 9.64
C SER A 153 -21.71 15.04 8.56
N LEU A 154 -21.49 16.35 8.60
CA LEU A 154 -20.63 17.09 7.66
C LEU A 154 -19.15 17.06 8.05
N ILE A 155 -18.84 17.21 9.35
CA ILE A 155 -17.47 17.25 9.85
C ILE A 155 -16.89 15.84 9.91
N VAL A 156 -17.68 14.92 10.46
CA VAL A 156 -17.30 13.52 10.66
C VAL A 156 -18.36 12.61 10.08
N PRO A 157 -18.41 12.44 8.75
CA PRO A 157 -19.43 11.63 8.10
C PRO A 157 -19.48 10.21 8.70
N GLY A 158 -20.69 9.77 9.05
CA GLY A 158 -20.89 8.46 9.66
C GLY A 158 -20.41 7.34 8.72
N SER A 159 -19.47 6.55 9.20
CA SER A 159 -19.12 5.29 8.55
C SER A 159 -20.16 4.24 8.92
N HIS A 160 -21.05 3.92 8.00
CA HIS A 160 -21.73 2.63 8.10
C HIS A 160 -20.62 1.57 7.95
N SER A 161 -20.51 0.58 8.84
CA SER A 161 -19.41 -0.42 8.78
C SER A 161 -19.29 -1.09 7.40
N TYR A 162 -20.41 -1.21 6.67
CA TYR A 162 -20.49 -1.69 5.30
C TYR A 162 -19.96 -0.72 4.22
N SER A 163 -19.85 0.58 4.51
CA SER A 163 -19.30 1.57 3.58
C SER A 163 -17.78 1.67 3.68
N ILE A 164 -17.18 1.53 4.87
CA ILE A 164 -15.70 1.54 5.02
C ILE A 164 -15.06 0.42 4.21
N GLN A 165 -15.63 -0.79 4.25
CA GLN A 165 -15.07 -1.94 3.54
C GLN A 165 -15.04 -1.75 2.02
N ARG A 166 -15.89 -0.87 1.47
CA ARG A 166 -15.97 -0.54 0.04
C ARG A 166 -14.90 0.47 -0.40
N VAL A 167 -14.44 1.31 0.52
CA VAL A 167 -13.51 2.41 0.23
C VAL A 167 -12.11 1.86 -0.02
N ALA A 168 -11.51 2.25 -1.14
CA ALA A 168 -10.12 1.94 -1.46
C ALA A 168 -9.17 2.58 -0.44
N GLN A 169 -8.11 1.84 -0.11
CA GLN A 169 -7.00 2.33 0.69
C GLN A 169 -6.35 3.53 0.02
N TYR A 170 -6.04 4.58 0.80
CA TYR A 170 -5.44 5.79 0.24
C TYR A 170 -4.17 5.51 -0.57
N SER A 171 -4.09 6.14 -1.73
CA SER A 171 -2.86 6.27 -2.51
C SER A 171 -2.79 7.66 -3.13
N PRO A 172 -1.62 8.32 -3.14
CA PRO A 172 -1.46 9.59 -3.85
C PRO A 172 -1.60 9.42 -5.37
N ARG A 173 -1.44 8.18 -5.87
CA ARG A 173 -1.58 7.84 -7.28
C ARG A 173 -2.54 6.69 -7.46
N TYR A 174 -3.53 6.87 -8.34
CA TYR A 174 -4.40 5.80 -8.78
C TYR A 174 -4.33 5.66 -10.29
N ARG A 175 -4.56 4.44 -10.74
CA ARG A 175 -4.83 4.14 -12.13
C ARG A 175 -6.28 3.74 -12.30
N LEU A 176 -6.95 4.36 -13.25
CA LEU A 176 -8.34 4.09 -13.58
C LEU A 176 -8.37 3.32 -14.90
N ALA A 177 -8.74 2.05 -14.84
CA ALA A 177 -8.77 1.16 -16.00
C ALA A 177 -10.20 1.00 -16.50
N PHE A 178 -10.51 1.59 -17.66
CA PHE A 178 -11.80 1.49 -18.31
C PHE A 178 -11.78 0.36 -19.33
N SER A 179 -12.58 -0.69 -19.10
CA SER A 179 -12.61 -1.87 -19.97
C SER A 179 -13.99 -2.08 -20.55
N LEU A 180 -14.10 -2.05 -21.88
CA LEU A 180 -15.31 -2.48 -22.58
C LEU A 180 -15.18 -3.96 -22.89
N LEU A 181 -16.04 -4.78 -22.31
CA LEU A 181 -15.98 -6.23 -22.42
C LEU A 181 -17.20 -6.75 -23.18
N ASN A 182 -16.97 -7.30 -24.37
CA ASN A 182 -17.99 -8.06 -25.08
C ASN A 182 -17.94 -9.52 -24.64
N GLN A 183 -19.06 -10.07 -24.17
CA GLN A 183 -19.13 -11.47 -23.77
C GLN A 183 -18.73 -12.40 -24.92
N ASP A 184 -19.31 -12.17 -26.10
CA ASP A 184 -19.04 -12.93 -27.32
C ASP A 184 -19.31 -12.06 -28.55
N ALA A 185 -18.27 -11.43 -29.09
CA ALA A 185 -18.37 -10.63 -30.31
C ALA A 185 -18.74 -11.46 -31.55
N ALA A 186 -18.39 -12.76 -31.58
CA ALA A 186 -18.65 -13.63 -32.71
C ALA A 186 -20.13 -14.04 -32.80
N ALA A 187 -20.84 -14.06 -31.66
CA ALA A 187 -22.28 -14.28 -31.63
C ALA A 187 -23.11 -13.15 -32.29
N GLY A 188 -22.49 -12.02 -32.62
CA GLY A 188 -23.09 -10.91 -33.36
C GLY A 188 -23.37 -9.67 -32.51
N ARG A 189 -23.48 -8.51 -33.19
CA ARG A 189 -23.64 -7.16 -32.59
C ARG A 189 -22.51 -6.75 -31.63
N PRO A 190 -21.23 -6.91 -31.98
CA PRO A 190 -20.15 -6.47 -31.11
C PRO A 190 -20.13 -4.94 -31.01
N ILE A 191 -19.84 -4.46 -29.80
CA ILE A 191 -19.45 -3.07 -29.61
C ILE A 191 -17.94 -3.01 -29.82
N VAL A 192 -17.54 -2.34 -30.91
CA VAL A 192 -16.15 -2.33 -31.36
C VAL A 192 -15.35 -1.23 -30.70
N ASP A 193 -16.01 -0.12 -30.40
CA ASP A 193 -15.36 1.05 -29.84
C ASP A 193 -16.39 1.91 -29.11
N TRP A 194 -15.90 2.91 -28.40
CA TRP A 194 -16.66 3.82 -27.56
C TRP A 194 -15.97 5.19 -27.49
N ASP A 195 -16.75 6.27 -27.54
CA ASP A 195 -16.25 7.64 -27.36
C ASP A 195 -15.93 7.93 -25.88
N ILE A 196 -14.94 7.21 -25.36
CA ILE A 196 -14.53 7.27 -23.96
C ILE A 196 -13.91 8.62 -23.60
N THR A 197 -13.16 9.24 -24.50
CA THR A 197 -12.50 10.52 -24.23
C THR A 197 -13.53 11.60 -23.90
N SER A 198 -14.56 11.75 -24.75
CA SER A 198 -15.63 12.72 -24.50
C SER A 198 -16.44 12.37 -23.24
N ALA A 199 -16.67 11.08 -22.97
CA ALA A 199 -17.38 10.63 -21.78
C ALA A 199 -16.62 10.94 -20.48
N ILE A 200 -15.29 10.74 -20.47
CA ILE A 200 -14.42 11.11 -19.34
C ILE A 200 -14.44 12.62 -19.12
N ASP A 201 -14.26 13.39 -20.20
CA ASP A 201 -14.20 14.85 -20.13
C ASP A 201 -15.50 15.44 -19.57
N HIS A 202 -16.65 14.89 -19.96
CA HIS A 202 -17.93 15.37 -19.49
C HIS A 202 -18.27 14.94 -18.05
N HIS A 203 -18.02 13.67 -17.69
CA HIS A 203 -18.52 13.09 -16.44
C HIS A 203 -17.48 13.01 -15.31
N LEU A 204 -16.19 12.84 -15.61
CA LEU A 204 -15.16 12.50 -14.64
C LEU A 204 -14.10 13.58 -14.45
N SER A 205 -13.76 14.35 -15.49
CA SER A 205 -12.79 15.45 -15.40
C SER A 205 -13.11 16.48 -14.30
N PRO A 206 -14.39 16.83 -14.02
CA PRO A 206 -14.72 17.66 -12.86
C PRO A 206 -14.29 17.02 -11.53
N ILE A 207 -14.51 15.71 -11.36
CA ILE A 207 -14.13 14.97 -10.15
C ILE A 207 -12.61 14.95 -9.99
N PHE A 208 -11.86 14.70 -11.07
CA PHE A 208 -10.40 14.69 -11.03
C PHE A 208 -9.84 16.06 -10.63
N THR A 209 -10.45 17.14 -11.12
CA THR A 209 -10.06 18.50 -10.78
C THR A 209 -10.25 18.77 -9.29
N TYR A 210 -11.41 18.41 -8.72
CA TYR A 210 -11.68 18.59 -7.28
C TYR A 210 -10.80 17.74 -6.38
N LEU A 211 -10.43 16.52 -6.81
CA LEU A 211 -9.65 15.58 -6.02
C LEU A 211 -8.15 15.62 -6.31
N SER A 212 -7.69 16.56 -7.14
CA SER A 212 -6.29 16.69 -7.56
C SER A 212 -5.32 16.95 -6.40
N THR A 213 -5.81 17.52 -5.29
CA THR A 213 -5.04 17.70 -4.05
C THR A 213 -4.80 16.40 -3.28
N LEU A 214 -5.67 15.40 -3.46
CA LEU A 214 -5.60 14.11 -2.77
C LEU A 214 -4.91 13.04 -3.63
N HIS A 215 -5.21 13.05 -4.93
CA HIS A 215 -4.92 11.96 -5.84
C HIS A 215 -4.50 12.47 -7.21
N ASN A 216 -3.51 11.80 -7.80
CA ASN A 216 -3.17 11.92 -9.20
C ASN A 216 -3.68 10.66 -9.94
N PHE A 217 -4.48 10.87 -10.98
CA PHE A 217 -5.11 9.81 -11.75
C PHE A 217 -4.39 9.59 -13.07
N THR A 218 -4.05 8.33 -13.34
CA THR A 218 -3.64 7.86 -14.67
C THR A 218 -4.80 7.05 -15.27
N ILE A 219 -5.07 7.22 -16.55
CA ILE A 219 -6.23 6.59 -17.20
C ILE A 219 -5.73 5.62 -18.26
N GLU A 220 -6.27 4.41 -18.23
CA GLU A 220 -6.09 3.39 -19.27
C GLU A 220 -7.47 3.00 -19.81
N SER A 221 -7.55 2.75 -21.12
CA SER A 221 -8.77 2.26 -21.74
C SER A 221 -8.47 1.09 -22.66
N GLN A 222 -9.39 0.14 -22.73
CA GLN A 222 -9.27 -1.02 -23.61
C GLN A 222 -10.64 -1.57 -24.01
N VAL A 223 -10.64 -2.30 -25.12
CA VAL A 223 -11.80 -3.04 -25.64
C VAL A 223 -11.41 -4.52 -25.78
N GLN A 224 -12.20 -5.40 -25.17
CA GLN A 224 -12.05 -6.85 -25.29
C GLN A 224 -13.27 -7.42 -26.03
N PHE A 225 -13.00 -8.21 -27.06
CA PHE A 225 -14.03 -8.79 -27.94
C PHE A 225 -14.56 -10.14 -27.47
N HIS A 226 -13.88 -10.78 -26.52
CA HIS A 226 -14.27 -12.06 -25.96
C HIS A 226 -13.96 -12.10 -24.47
N ALA A 227 -15.01 -12.02 -23.66
CA ALA A 227 -14.96 -12.02 -22.21
C ALA A 227 -16.10 -12.90 -21.67
N PRO A 228 -16.01 -14.24 -21.81
CA PRO A 228 -17.06 -15.14 -21.39
C PRO A 228 -17.28 -15.07 -19.87
N LEU A 229 -18.52 -15.34 -19.44
CA LEU A 229 -18.84 -15.51 -18.03
C LEU A 229 -18.38 -16.89 -17.58
N ALA A 230 -17.81 -16.98 -16.39
CA ALA A 230 -17.41 -18.25 -15.77
C ALA A 230 -18.61 -19.11 -15.31
N PHE A 231 -19.83 -18.59 -15.44
CA PHE A 231 -21.07 -19.22 -15.01
C PHE A 231 -22.21 -18.87 -15.96
N GLU A 232 -23.28 -19.67 -15.91
CA GLU A 232 -24.50 -19.42 -16.67
C GLU A 232 -25.48 -18.54 -15.87
N PRO A 233 -25.94 -17.39 -16.42
CA PRO A 233 -26.96 -16.56 -15.79
C PRO A 233 -28.28 -17.30 -15.57
N ARG A 234 -29.05 -16.87 -14.56
CA ARG A 234 -30.39 -17.43 -14.32
C ARG A 234 -31.35 -16.90 -15.39
N GLN A 235 -32.00 -17.81 -16.12
CA GLN A 235 -33.06 -17.44 -17.06
C GLN A 235 -34.35 -17.09 -16.31
N LEU A 236 -34.97 -15.99 -16.70
CA LEU A 236 -36.24 -15.52 -16.18
C LEU A 236 -37.41 -15.95 -17.08
N PRO A 237 -38.64 -16.01 -16.55
CA PRO A 237 -39.82 -16.42 -17.33
C PRO A 237 -40.12 -15.51 -18.53
N ASP A 238 -39.62 -14.27 -18.51
CA ASP A 238 -39.76 -13.29 -19.60
C ASP A 238 -38.72 -13.48 -20.73
N GLY A 239 -37.84 -14.48 -20.60
CA GLY A 239 -36.76 -14.75 -21.55
C GLY A 239 -35.51 -13.88 -21.35
N SER A 240 -35.48 -13.03 -20.32
CA SER A 240 -34.27 -12.30 -19.94
C SER A 240 -33.36 -13.13 -19.05
N SER A 241 -32.07 -12.78 -19.02
CA SER A 241 -31.11 -13.39 -18.12
C SER A 241 -30.87 -12.49 -16.91
N ALA A 242 -30.61 -13.09 -15.75
CA ALA A 242 -30.39 -12.36 -14.53
C ALA A 242 -29.22 -12.91 -13.70
N LEU A 243 -28.51 -11.99 -13.06
CA LEU A 243 -27.42 -12.27 -12.13
C LEU A 243 -27.95 -12.28 -10.70
N THR A 244 -27.66 -13.35 -9.96
CA THR A 244 -27.91 -13.44 -8.51
C THR A 244 -26.82 -12.72 -7.72
N HIS A 245 -27.08 -12.41 -6.44
CA HIS A 245 -26.09 -11.77 -5.58
C HIS A 245 -24.79 -12.59 -5.45
N GLU A 246 -24.90 -13.92 -5.39
CA GLU A 246 -23.73 -14.81 -5.36
C GLU A 246 -22.90 -14.69 -6.63
N GLN A 247 -23.56 -14.65 -7.80
CA GLN A 247 -22.90 -14.50 -9.11
C GLN A 247 -22.17 -13.15 -9.26
N LEU A 248 -22.64 -12.09 -8.58
CA LEU A 248 -21.92 -10.80 -8.59
C LEU A 248 -20.55 -10.91 -7.92
N THR A 249 -20.39 -11.75 -6.90
CA THR A 249 -19.11 -11.88 -6.17
C THR A 249 -18.05 -12.64 -6.96
N ILE A 250 -18.48 -13.54 -7.85
CA ILE A 250 -17.60 -14.34 -8.72
C ILE A 250 -17.50 -13.80 -10.16
N PHE A 251 -18.11 -12.64 -10.44
CA PHE A 251 -18.19 -12.07 -11.80
C PHE A 251 -16.82 -11.90 -12.47
N ILE A 252 -15.80 -11.53 -11.69
CA ILE A 252 -14.45 -11.22 -12.19
C ILE A 252 -13.53 -12.44 -12.25
N ASN A 253 -13.98 -13.59 -11.73
CA ASN A 253 -13.10 -14.74 -11.54
C ASN A 253 -12.80 -15.53 -12.83
N SER A 254 -13.05 -14.94 -14.00
CA SER A 254 -12.60 -15.49 -15.29
C SER A 254 -11.10 -15.24 -15.42
N ALA A 255 -10.29 -16.29 -15.28
CA ALA A 255 -8.83 -16.27 -15.40
C ALA A 255 -8.30 -15.70 -16.75
N GLU A 256 -9.19 -15.43 -17.71
CA GLU A 256 -8.91 -14.96 -19.06
C GLU A 256 -8.99 -13.42 -19.21
N TRP A 257 -9.44 -12.68 -18.19
CA TRP A 257 -9.58 -11.23 -18.30
C TRP A 257 -8.27 -10.51 -17.96
N SER A 258 -7.55 -10.03 -18.98
CA SER A 258 -6.41 -9.13 -18.80
C SER A 258 -6.88 -7.69 -18.61
N LEU A 259 -7.25 -7.33 -17.38
CA LEU A 259 -7.94 -6.06 -17.09
C LEU A 259 -7.01 -4.84 -16.94
N SER A 260 -5.69 -5.05 -16.84
CA SER A 260 -4.73 -3.95 -16.63
C SER A 260 -3.32 -4.31 -17.07
N SER A 261 -2.54 -3.28 -17.44
CA SER A 261 -1.11 -3.42 -17.70
C SER A 261 -0.33 -3.60 -16.40
N SER A 262 0.71 -4.44 -16.40
CA SER A 262 1.62 -4.68 -15.27
C SER A 262 2.77 -3.67 -15.17
N ALA A 263 2.65 -2.51 -15.84
CA ALA A 263 3.74 -1.54 -15.98
C ALA A 263 4.03 -0.70 -14.73
N SER A 264 3.09 -0.65 -13.77
CA SER A 264 3.24 0.13 -12.53
C SER A 264 2.70 -0.62 -11.31
N ASN A 265 3.23 -0.29 -10.14
CA ASN A 265 2.76 -0.75 -8.83
C ASN A 265 1.63 0.13 -8.27
N ASP A 266 1.18 1.16 -9.01
CA ASP A 266 0.07 2.01 -8.57
C ASP A 266 -1.24 1.19 -8.47
N PRO A 267 -2.03 1.37 -7.40
CA PRO A 267 -3.31 0.69 -7.25
C PRO A 267 -4.27 1.05 -8.38
N VAL A 268 -5.02 0.04 -8.82
CA VAL A 268 -5.92 0.14 -9.97
C VAL A 268 -7.36 0.07 -9.50
N LEU A 269 -8.18 1.01 -9.98
CA LEU A 269 -9.64 0.94 -9.89
C LEU A 269 -10.20 0.64 -11.28
N HIS A 270 -11.03 -0.38 -11.37
CA HIS A 270 -11.53 -0.87 -12.64
C HIS A 270 -12.96 -0.39 -12.92
N PHE A 271 -13.22 0.05 -14.15
CA PHE A 271 -14.54 0.48 -14.60
C PHE A 271 -14.91 -0.32 -15.84
N VAL A 272 -15.74 -1.33 -15.64
CA VAL A 272 -16.08 -2.31 -16.67
C VAL A 272 -17.44 -2.00 -17.24
N LEU A 273 -17.49 -1.82 -18.56
CA LEU A 273 -18.73 -1.84 -19.32
C LEU A 273 -18.89 -3.22 -19.94
N PHE A 274 -19.78 -4.04 -19.38
CA PHE A 274 -19.99 -5.41 -19.83
C PHE A 274 -21.19 -5.49 -20.77
N VAL A 275 -20.96 -6.06 -21.94
CA VAL A 275 -21.95 -6.24 -23.00
C VAL A 275 -22.26 -7.74 -23.10
N PRO A 276 -23.47 -8.18 -22.72
CA PRO A 276 -23.83 -9.59 -22.79
C PRO A 276 -23.99 -10.05 -24.24
N SER A 277 -23.79 -11.35 -24.46
CA SER A 277 -24.06 -11.97 -25.76
C SER A 277 -25.56 -11.96 -26.06
N ILE A 278 -25.93 -12.18 -27.34
CA ILE A 278 -27.34 -12.24 -27.76
C ILE A 278 -28.14 -13.27 -26.96
N ARG A 279 -27.52 -14.39 -26.53
CA ARG A 279 -28.16 -15.44 -25.73
C ARG A 279 -28.52 -15.03 -24.31
N HIS A 280 -27.79 -14.05 -23.76
CA HIS A 280 -27.97 -13.56 -22.39
C HIS A 280 -28.53 -12.14 -22.35
N SER A 281 -28.87 -11.56 -23.49
CA SER A 281 -29.39 -10.20 -23.58
C SER A 281 -30.92 -10.22 -23.55
N PRO A 282 -31.59 -9.41 -22.72
CA PRO A 282 -31.00 -8.49 -21.75
C PRO A 282 -30.54 -9.20 -20.47
N LEU A 283 -29.38 -8.79 -19.95
CA LEU A 283 -28.82 -9.24 -18.69
C LEU A 283 -29.15 -8.22 -17.59
N ARG A 284 -29.79 -8.68 -16.52
CA ARG A 284 -30.26 -7.84 -15.39
C ARG A 284 -29.71 -8.34 -14.06
N ILE A 285 -29.89 -7.54 -13.01
CA ILE A 285 -29.42 -7.87 -11.65
C ILE A 285 -30.62 -8.16 -10.76
N LEU A 286 -30.57 -9.23 -9.96
CA LEU A 286 -31.54 -9.51 -8.90
C LEU A 286 -31.09 -8.86 -7.59
N ASN A 287 -32.05 -8.42 -6.79
CA ASN A 287 -31.80 -7.96 -5.43
C ASN A 287 -31.38 -9.13 -4.52
N ALA A 288 -30.98 -8.81 -3.29
CA ALA A 288 -30.52 -9.80 -2.31
C ALA A 288 -31.60 -10.87 -1.96
N ASP A 289 -32.87 -10.58 -2.24
CA ASP A 289 -33.99 -11.52 -2.09
C ASP A 289 -34.04 -12.60 -3.18
N GLY A 290 -33.24 -12.47 -4.24
CA GLY A 290 -33.17 -13.41 -5.36
C GLY A 290 -34.43 -13.48 -6.24
N THR A 291 -35.39 -12.57 -6.04
CA THR A 291 -36.70 -12.60 -6.73
C THR A 291 -37.06 -11.27 -7.37
N THR A 292 -36.71 -10.15 -6.74
CA THR A 292 -37.01 -8.83 -7.31
C THR A 292 -35.83 -8.32 -8.14
N LEU A 293 -36.16 -7.61 -9.22
CA LEU A 293 -35.15 -7.02 -10.09
C LEU A 293 -34.62 -5.74 -9.48
N SER A 294 -33.30 -5.58 -9.52
CA SER A 294 -32.65 -4.34 -9.13
C SER A 294 -33.03 -3.22 -10.11
N PRO A 295 -33.27 -1.99 -9.62
CA PRO A 295 -33.48 -0.84 -10.49
C PRO A 295 -32.18 -0.37 -11.19
N SER A 296 -31.02 -0.85 -10.73
CA SER A 296 -29.70 -0.50 -11.28
C SER A 296 -29.15 -1.63 -12.15
N ASN A 297 -28.52 -1.28 -13.27
CA ASN A 297 -27.73 -2.19 -14.09
C ASN A 297 -26.23 -2.17 -13.73
N ALA A 298 -25.87 -1.51 -12.63
CA ALA A 298 -24.49 -1.41 -12.18
C ALA A 298 -24.34 -1.88 -10.73
N PHE A 299 -23.21 -2.50 -10.43
CA PHE A 299 -22.82 -2.91 -9.10
C PHE A 299 -21.35 -2.59 -8.82
N LEU A 300 -21.04 -2.40 -7.54
CA LEU A 300 -19.71 -2.04 -7.04
C LEU A 300 -19.07 -3.25 -6.38
N LEU A 301 -17.81 -3.52 -6.70
CA LEU A 301 -16.98 -4.46 -5.98
C LEU A 301 -16.02 -3.70 -5.05
N PRO A 302 -16.07 -3.96 -3.73
CA PRO A 302 -15.28 -3.27 -2.72
C PRO A 302 -13.80 -3.20 -3.09
N GLN A 303 -13.20 -1.99 -3.01
CA GLN A 303 -11.76 -1.75 -3.25
C GLN A 303 -11.25 -2.14 -4.65
N TRP A 304 -12.12 -2.62 -5.54
CA TRP A 304 -11.74 -3.10 -6.87
C TRP A 304 -12.25 -2.18 -7.97
N GLY A 305 -13.56 -1.86 -7.97
CA GLY A 305 -14.13 -1.16 -9.11
C GLY A 305 -15.63 -1.31 -9.30
N THR A 306 -16.09 -0.90 -10.48
CA THR A 306 -17.48 -0.91 -10.92
C THR A 306 -17.67 -1.79 -12.14
N ILE A 307 -18.79 -2.49 -12.18
CA ILE A 307 -19.28 -3.16 -13.39
C ILE A 307 -20.64 -2.57 -13.74
N HIS A 308 -20.79 -2.16 -15.00
CA HIS A 308 -22.04 -1.69 -15.58
C HIS A 308 -22.46 -2.63 -16.71
N LEU A 309 -23.67 -3.17 -16.63
CA LEU A 309 -24.25 -4.03 -17.66
C LEU A 309 -24.92 -3.17 -18.73
N HIS A 310 -24.37 -3.18 -19.93
CA HIS A 310 -24.92 -2.46 -21.08
C HIS A 310 -25.68 -3.44 -21.98
N ASN A 311 -27.00 -3.30 -22.03
CA ASN A 311 -27.86 -4.10 -22.89
C ASN A 311 -28.11 -3.34 -24.20
N PRO A 312 -27.55 -3.78 -25.34
CA PRO A 312 -27.75 -3.10 -26.61
C PRO A 312 -29.23 -3.18 -27.04
N PRO A 313 -29.78 -2.13 -27.67
CA PRO A 313 -31.19 -2.10 -28.06
C PRO A 313 -31.52 -3.20 -29.08
N SER A 314 -32.61 -3.92 -28.85
CA SER A 314 -33.05 -5.05 -29.69
C SER A 314 -33.29 -4.66 -31.15
N ASN A 315 -33.70 -3.40 -31.38
CA ASN A 315 -34.21 -2.88 -32.65
C ASN A 315 -33.15 -2.20 -33.54
N SER A 316 -31.85 -2.29 -33.20
CA SER A 316 -30.81 -1.71 -34.07
C SER A 316 -30.76 -2.47 -35.41
N PRO A 317 -31.01 -1.82 -36.57
CA PRO A 317 -31.22 -2.47 -37.86
C PRO A 317 -29.93 -3.03 -38.49
N SER A 318 -28.78 -2.84 -37.87
CA SER A 318 -27.50 -3.36 -38.35
C SER A 318 -26.94 -4.41 -37.39
N ALA A 319 -26.78 -5.65 -37.87
CA ALA A 319 -25.96 -6.70 -37.25
C ALA A 319 -24.44 -6.38 -37.27
N GLY A 320 -24.08 -5.14 -37.60
CA GLY A 320 -22.73 -4.67 -37.80
C GLY A 320 -22.05 -4.18 -36.52
N PRO A 321 -20.75 -3.85 -36.61
CA PRO A 321 -19.99 -3.28 -35.51
C PRO A 321 -20.61 -1.95 -35.05
N THR A 322 -20.90 -1.83 -33.75
CA THR A 322 -21.50 -0.63 -33.17
C THR A 322 -20.44 0.18 -32.42
N LEU A 323 -20.47 1.50 -32.59
CA LEU A 323 -19.69 2.48 -31.83
C LEU A 323 -20.61 3.14 -30.80
N LEU A 324 -20.24 3.13 -29.53
CA LEU A 324 -21.00 3.85 -28.50
C LEU A 324 -20.68 5.34 -28.53
N THR A 325 -21.73 6.15 -28.66
CA THR A 325 -21.63 7.61 -28.63
C THR A 325 -21.75 8.14 -27.20
N LEU A 326 -21.44 9.42 -26.99
CA LEU A 326 -21.57 10.08 -25.69
C LEU A 326 -22.97 9.91 -25.05
N THR A 327 -24.03 9.92 -25.86
CA THR A 327 -25.40 9.73 -25.35
C THR A 327 -25.62 8.32 -24.80
N ASP A 328 -25.05 7.30 -25.45
CA ASP A 328 -25.12 5.90 -25.00
C ASP A 328 -24.31 5.68 -23.72
N LEU A 329 -23.20 6.41 -23.58
CA LEU A 329 -22.28 6.34 -22.45
C LEU A 329 -22.73 7.17 -21.24
N SER A 330 -23.72 8.05 -21.38
CA SER A 330 -24.17 8.95 -20.32
C SER A 330 -24.58 8.24 -19.02
N GLN A 331 -25.42 7.19 -19.11
CA GLN A 331 -25.86 6.42 -17.95
C GLN A 331 -24.72 5.57 -17.34
N PRO A 332 -23.93 4.80 -18.13
CA PRO A 332 -22.74 4.12 -17.63
C PRO A 332 -21.77 5.05 -16.90
N PHE A 333 -21.39 6.17 -17.51
CA PHE A 333 -20.40 7.09 -16.93
C PHE A 333 -20.92 7.87 -15.73
N ASN A 334 -22.22 8.19 -15.67
CA ASN A 334 -22.82 8.70 -14.45
C ASN A 334 -22.74 7.67 -13.30
N SER A 335 -22.95 6.39 -13.61
CA SER A 335 -22.80 5.30 -12.63
C SER A 335 -21.34 5.16 -12.17
N PHE A 336 -20.40 5.19 -13.11
CA PHE A 336 -18.96 5.17 -12.81
C PHE A 336 -18.53 6.37 -11.96
N ALA A 337 -19.02 7.58 -12.26
CA ALA A 337 -18.72 8.79 -11.49
C ALA A 337 -19.16 8.65 -10.02
N MET A 338 -20.42 8.25 -9.79
CA MET A 338 -20.95 8.07 -8.43
C MET A 338 -20.24 6.97 -7.65
N GLN A 339 -19.89 5.87 -8.32
CA GLN A 339 -19.19 4.77 -7.70
C GLN A 339 -17.71 5.06 -7.48
N LEU A 340 -17.06 5.83 -8.34
CA LEU A 340 -15.70 6.36 -8.12
C LEU A 340 -15.66 7.21 -6.85
N LEU A 341 -16.61 8.15 -6.68
CA LEU A 341 -16.71 8.94 -5.46
C LEU A 341 -16.86 8.04 -4.22
N THR A 342 -17.65 6.97 -4.33
CA THR A 342 -17.83 5.98 -3.25
C THR A 342 -16.54 5.20 -2.95
N LEU A 343 -15.83 4.74 -3.99
CA LEU A 343 -14.56 4.01 -3.87
C LEU A 343 -13.45 4.88 -3.26
N LEU A 344 -13.38 6.16 -3.65
CA LEU A 344 -12.43 7.11 -3.06
C LEU A 344 -12.86 7.55 -1.64
N GLY A 345 -14.09 7.22 -1.27
CA GLY A 345 -14.66 7.44 0.06
C GLY A 345 -15.16 8.86 0.28
N VAL A 346 -15.50 9.58 -0.78
CA VAL A 346 -16.15 10.90 -0.69
C VAL A 346 -17.47 10.73 0.08
N PRO A 347 -17.66 11.45 1.19
CA PRO A 347 -18.84 11.26 2.02
C PRO A 347 -20.11 11.77 1.33
N SER A 348 -21.25 11.10 1.52
CA SER A 348 -22.54 11.60 1.05
C SER A 348 -23.01 12.78 1.89
N LEU A 349 -23.61 13.78 1.25
CA LEU A 349 -24.30 14.85 1.98
C LEU A 349 -25.57 14.31 2.65
N PRO A 350 -25.94 14.85 3.83
CA PRO A 350 -27.24 14.58 4.44
C PRO A 350 -28.38 14.92 3.48
N PRO A 351 -29.46 14.11 3.46
CA PRO A 351 -30.56 14.29 2.52
C PRO A 351 -31.32 15.61 2.70
N THR A 352 -31.19 16.25 3.87
CA THR A 352 -31.79 17.54 4.20
C THR A 352 -31.07 18.72 3.55
N ILE A 353 -29.85 18.53 3.05
CA ILE A 353 -29.01 19.61 2.54
C ILE A 353 -29.06 19.66 1.02
N SER A 354 -29.43 20.84 0.51
CA SER A 354 -29.33 21.12 -0.92
C SER A 354 -27.93 21.66 -1.28
N ARG A 355 -27.47 21.33 -2.48
CA ARG A 355 -26.27 21.95 -3.07
C ARG A 355 -26.64 23.29 -3.71
N SER A 356 -25.64 24.18 -3.87
CA SER A 356 -25.78 25.40 -4.66
C SER A 356 -26.48 25.13 -6.01
N PRO A 357 -27.40 26.00 -6.48
CA PRO A 357 -28.19 25.76 -7.69
C PRO A 357 -27.37 25.57 -8.98
N HIS A 358 -26.09 25.94 -8.97
CA HIS A 358 -25.16 25.72 -10.09
C HIS A 358 -24.38 24.41 -10.00
N ALA A 359 -24.53 23.65 -8.91
CA ALA A 359 -23.81 22.41 -8.67
C ALA A 359 -24.51 21.21 -9.31
N THR A 360 -23.76 20.39 -10.04
CA THR A 360 -24.22 19.09 -10.54
C THR A 360 -24.20 18.04 -9.42
N VAL A 361 -24.82 16.87 -9.66
CA VAL A 361 -24.81 15.74 -8.71
C VAL A 361 -23.38 15.25 -8.39
N THR A 362 -22.46 15.36 -9.35
CA THR A 362 -21.04 14.98 -9.23
C THR A 362 -20.16 16.08 -8.62
N THR A 363 -20.72 17.27 -8.36
CA THR A 363 -19.97 18.38 -7.76
C THR A 363 -19.70 18.08 -6.28
N ILE A 364 -18.41 18.05 -5.92
CA ILE A 364 -17.94 17.83 -4.55
C ILE A 364 -17.92 19.17 -3.83
N THR A 365 -18.59 19.25 -2.68
CA THR A 365 -18.56 20.45 -1.82
C THR A 365 -17.25 20.53 -1.03
N GLN A 366 -16.86 21.74 -0.64
CA GLN A 366 -15.67 21.95 0.19
C GLN A 366 -15.77 21.22 1.54
N TRP A 367 -16.97 21.12 2.13
CA TRP A 367 -17.19 20.32 3.35
C TRP A 367 -16.86 18.85 3.16
N GLN A 368 -17.29 18.24 2.05
CA GLN A 368 -16.98 16.84 1.73
C GLN A 368 -15.49 16.64 1.45
N LEU A 369 -14.87 17.58 0.72
CA LEU A 369 -13.44 17.54 0.41
C LEU A 369 -12.61 17.64 1.68
N ASP A 370 -12.85 18.65 2.52
CA ASP A 370 -12.12 18.85 3.76
C ASP A 370 -12.34 17.66 4.73
N ALA A 371 -13.56 17.10 4.80
CA ALA A 371 -13.83 15.91 5.61
C ALA A 371 -13.05 14.68 5.12
N LEU A 372 -12.97 14.51 3.79
CA LEU A 372 -12.15 13.45 3.18
C LEU A 372 -10.66 13.67 3.49
N MET A 373 -10.14 14.89 3.34
CA MET A 373 -8.75 15.22 3.62
C MET A 373 -8.38 14.97 5.08
N ARG A 374 -9.22 15.40 6.05
CA ARG A 374 -9.02 15.10 7.47
C ARG A 374 -8.95 13.60 7.73
N ARG A 375 -9.90 12.84 7.19
CA ARG A 375 -9.94 11.39 7.35
C ARG A 375 -8.69 10.72 6.78
N ARG A 376 -8.26 11.11 5.57
CA ARG A 376 -7.05 10.56 4.94
C ARG A 376 -5.78 10.96 5.67
N ALA A 377 -5.68 12.19 6.18
CA ALA A 377 -4.52 12.63 6.96
C ALA A 377 -4.35 11.79 8.24
N LEU A 378 -5.45 11.56 8.97
CA LEU A 378 -5.45 10.70 10.16
C LEU A 378 -5.12 9.24 9.80
N GLU A 379 -5.78 8.68 8.79
CA GLU A 379 -5.54 7.30 8.32
C GLU A 379 -4.08 7.08 7.90
N ASN A 380 -3.51 8.02 7.12
CA ASN A 380 -2.14 7.94 6.65
C ASN A 380 -1.13 8.03 7.78
N SER A 381 -1.36 8.93 8.74
CA SER A 381 -0.53 9.07 9.94
C SER A 381 -0.48 7.77 10.74
N GLU A 382 -1.66 7.21 11.05
CA GLU A 382 -1.73 5.97 11.84
C GLU A 382 -1.07 4.80 11.11
N ARG A 383 -1.35 4.62 9.82
CA ARG A 383 -0.70 3.57 9.01
C ARG A 383 0.81 3.76 8.90
N ALA A 384 1.29 4.99 8.80
CA ALA A 384 2.72 5.27 8.77
C ALA A 384 3.38 4.86 10.11
N LYS A 385 2.78 5.22 11.25
CA LYS A 385 3.26 4.81 12.58
C LYS A 385 3.27 3.29 12.74
N ASP A 386 2.19 2.62 12.36
CA ASP A 386 2.08 1.16 12.40
C ASP A 386 3.14 0.48 11.53
N THR A 387 3.38 1.01 10.34
CA THR A 387 4.40 0.52 9.41
C THR A 387 5.80 0.70 10.00
N LEU A 388 6.11 1.89 10.53
CA LEU A 388 7.39 2.15 11.20
C LEU A 388 7.61 1.22 12.40
N GLY A 389 6.58 1.02 13.23
CA GLY A 389 6.62 0.07 14.34
C GLY A 389 6.84 -1.38 13.86
N SER A 390 6.22 -1.76 12.74
CA SER A 390 6.40 -3.07 12.11
C SER A 390 7.82 -3.27 11.55
N ILE A 391 8.44 -2.23 10.98
CA ILE A 391 9.86 -2.25 10.57
C ILE A 391 10.75 -2.55 11.78
N ILE A 392 10.55 -1.85 12.91
CA ILE A 392 11.35 -2.10 14.12
C ILE A 392 11.17 -3.53 14.63
N LYS A 393 9.93 -4.01 14.73
CA LYS A 393 9.64 -5.40 15.15
C LYS A 393 10.28 -6.42 14.22
N LEU A 394 10.27 -6.17 12.91
CA LEU A 394 10.86 -7.06 11.91
C LEU A 394 12.39 -7.12 12.03
N VAL A 395 13.05 -5.96 12.14
CA VAL A 395 14.50 -5.84 12.29
C VAL A 395 14.99 -6.44 13.61
N ASP A 396 14.20 -6.34 14.68
CA ASP A 396 14.53 -6.94 15.98
C ASP A 396 14.39 -8.48 15.94
N LYS A 397 13.31 -8.98 15.33
CA LYS A 397 13.03 -10.41 15.23
C LYS A 397 14.01 -11.15 14.33
N ILE A 398 14.49 -10.52 13.25
CA ILE A 398 15.41 -11.11 12.28
C ILE A 398 16.81 -10.50 12.47
N GLN A 399 17.63 -11.14 13.33
CA GLN A 399 18.93 -10.60 13.79
C GLN A 399 19.89 -10.21 12.66
N ASN A 400 19.81 -10.89 11.51
CA ASN A 400 20.69 -10.65 10.36
C ASN A 400 20.07 -9.77 9.28
N MET A 401 18.91 -9.14 9.51
CA MET A 401 18.26 -8.28 8.52
C MET A 401 19.17 -7.12 8.06
N PRO A 402 19.48 -6.99 6.75
CA PRO A 402 20.23 -5.85 6.23
C PRO A 402 19.37 -4.60 6.38
N VAL A 403 19.96 -3.56 6.94
CA VAL A 403 19.35 -2.23 7.00
C VAL A 403 20.32 -1.27 6.34
N GLY A 404 20.10 -1.04 5.05
CA GLY A 404 20.89 -0.12 4.25
C GLY A 404 20.57 1.35 4.54
N LYS A 405 21.36 2.25 3.94
CA LYS A 405 21.19 3.70 4.10
C LYS A 405 19.84 4.19 3.60
N GLU A 406 19.34 3.64 2.50
CA GLU A 406 18.04 4.00 1.92
C GLU A 406 16.90 3.76 2.92
N VAL A 407 16.81 2.55 3.47
CA VAL A 407 15.78 2.19 4.47
C VAL A 407 15.87 3.09 5.70
N ARG A 408 17.08 3.31 6.22
CA ARG A 408 17.28 4.19 7.38
C ARG A 408 16.86 5.63 7.08
N ASN A 409 17.24 6.16 5.92
CA ASN A 409 16.88 7.52 5.53
C ASN A 409 15.36 7.64 5.35
N ASP A 410 14.71 6.69 4.67
CA ASP A 410 13.26 6.66 4.51
C ASP A 410 12.52 6.64 5.86
N VAL A 411 13.02 5.88 6.84
CA VAL A 411 12.49 5.86 8.22
C VAL A 411 12.66 7.21 8.91
N VAL A 412 13.83 7.83 8.79
CA VAL A 412 14.12 9.14 9.41
C VAL A 412 13.29 10.25 8.77
N ASP A 413 13.18 10.24 7.44
CA ASP A 413 12.43 11.20 6.66
C ASP A 413 10.93 11.04 6.94
N ALA A 414 10.40 9.81 6.99
CA ALA A 414 9.01 9.54 7.38
C ALA A 414 8.68 10.11 8.77
N LEU A 415 9.58 9.96 9.75
CA LEU A 415 9.42 10.56 11.07
C LEU A 415 9.45 12.10 11.02
N SER A 416 10.32 12.68 10.18
CA SER A 416 10.37 14.13 9.98
C SER A 416 9.06 14.67 9.37
N GLU A 417 8.50 13.96 8.40
CA GLU A 417 7.20 14.30 7.79
C GLU A 417 6.07 14.24 8.82
N LEU A 418 6.06 13.22 9.69
CA LEU A 418 5.09 13.14 10.78
C LEU A 418 5.24 14.29 11.81
N ASP A 419 6.46 14.77 12.06
CA ASP A 419 6.68 15.93 12.93
C ASP A 419 6.18 17.23 12.28
N GLN A 420 6.44 17.43 10.99
CA GLN A 420 5.94 18.57 10.20
C GLN A 420 4.40 18.59 10.12
N MET A 421 3.78 17.42 10.08
CA MET A 421 2.32 17.29 10.09
C MET A 421 1.71 17.93 11.36
N HIS A 422 2.33 17.76 12.54
CA HIS A 422 1.86 18.37 13.79
C HIS A 422 1.95 19.89 13.79
N THR A 423 2.95 20.48 13.12
CA THR A 423 3.11 21.94 13.05
C THR A 423 2.15 22.57 12.03
N THR A 424 1.87 21.89 10.93
CA THR A 424 1.00 22.38 9.83
C THR A 424 -0.49 22.23 10.10
N THR A 425 -0.86 21.43 11.09
CA THR A 425 -2.25 21.14 11.47
C THR A 425 -3.10 22.40 11.73
N HIS A 426 -2.48 23.47 12.25
CA HIS A 426 -3.18 24.72 12.52
C HIS A 426 -3.17 25.71 11.35
N THR A 427 -2.33 25.51 10.34
CA THR A 427 -2.08 26.45 9.24
C THR A 427 -2.84 26.08 7.97
N SER A 428 -2.69 24.84 7.47
CA SER A 428 -3.38 24.37 6.27
C SER A 428 -3.59 22.87 6.28
N LEU A 429 -4.85 22.47 6.03
CA LEU A 429 -5.25 21.08 5.92
C LEU A 429 -4.58 20.37 4.72
N THR A 430 -4.30 21.11 3.64
CA THR A 430 -3.62 20.58 2.45
C THR A 430 -2.20 20.15 2.78
N HIS A 431 -1.42 21.00 3.43
CA HIS A 431 -0.06 20.65 3.85
C HIS A 431 -0.04 19.51 4.88
N THR A 432 -1.00 19.48 5.81
CA THR A 432 -1.12 18.36 6.74
C THR A 432 -1.37 17.04 6.01
N LEU A 433 -2.25 17.03 5.01
CA LEU A 433 -2.47 15.86 4.16
C LEU A 433 -1.21 15.48 3.38
N GLU A 434 -0.52 16.44 2.75
CA GLU A 434 0.72 16.20 1.99
C GLU A 434 1.78 15.52 2.87
N HIS A 435 2.09 16.08 4.03
CA HIS A 435 3.04 15.49 4.98
C HIS A 435 2.62 14.08 5.43
N SER A 436 1.33 13.87 5.70
CA SER A 436 0.82 12.54 6.06
C SER A 436 1.01 11.51 4.92
N ALA A 437 0.79 11.91 3.67
CA ALA A 437 0.92 11.07 2.50
C ALA A 437 2.40 10.75 2.22
N HIS A 438 3.29 11.72 2.39
CA HIS A 438 4.74 11.52 2.30
C HIS A 438 5.25 10.56 3.38
N ALA A 439 4.81 10.73 4.64
CA ALA A 439 5.16 9.81 5.72
C ALA A 439 4.73 8.36 5.43
N LEU A 440 3.50 8.17 4.93
CA LEU A 440 2.99 6.84 4.55
C LEU A 440 3.79 6.25 3.39
N THR A 441 4.11 7.05 2.37
CA THR A 441 4.85 6.61 1.19
C THR A 441 6.27 6.19 1.56
N LEU A 442 6.98 7.00 2.36
CA LEU A 442 8.34 6.74 2.81
C LEU A 442 8.41 5.52 3.73
N SER A 443 7.50 5.40 4.70
CA SER A 443 7.44 4.23 5.59
C SER A 443 7.13 2.94 4.83
N SER A 444 6.20 2.98 3.87
CA SER A 444 5.89 1.83 3.00
C SER A 444 7.07 1.46 2.11
N ARG A 445 7.74 2.45 1.51
CA ARG A 445 8.94 2.24 0.68
C ARG A 445 10.07 1.60 1.48
N ALA A 446 10.27 2.04 2.71
CA ALA A 446 11.24 1.42 3.63
C ALA A 446 10.87 -0.03 3.93
N PHE A 447 9.62 -0.31 4.28
CA PHE A 447 9.15 -1.65 4.65
C PHE A 447 9.27 -2.67 3.50
N PHE A 448 8.91 -2.26 2.28
CA PHE A 448 8.96 -3.12 1.08
C PHE A 448 10.28 -3.01 0.30
N ASN A 449 11.32 -2.41 0.89
CA ASN A 449 12.61 -2.29 0.20
C ASN A 449 13.16 -3.69 -0.16
N PRO A 450 13.59 -3.93 -1.41
CA PRO A 450 14.06 -5.25 -1.87
C PRO A 450 15.18 -5.85 -1.00
N THR A 451 16.04 -5.00 -0.42
CA THR A 451 17.15 -5.46 0.42
C THR A 451 16.66 -6.12 1.71
N MET A 452 15.58 -5.63 2.31
CA MET A 452 15.01 -6.22 3.53
C MET A 452 14.25 -7.53 3.24
N LEU A 453 13.65 -7.65 2.06
CA LEU A 453 12.92 -8.86 1.66
C LEU A 453 13.84 -10.02 1.27
N ALA A 454 15.05 -9.74 0.78
CA ALA A 454 15.97 -10.75 0.26
C ALA A 454 16.34 -11.84 1.29
N LEU A 455 16.48 -11.50 2.57
CA LEU A 455 16.79 -12.49 3.61
C LEU A 455 15.61 -13.35 4.04
N LEU A 456 14.37 -12.98 3.72
CA LEU A 456 13.24 -13.91 3.85
C LEU A 456 13.41 -15.10 2.90
N TYR A 457 14.14 -14.92 1.80
CA TYR A 457 14.38 -15.95 0.79
C TYR A 457 15.69 -16.72 0.99
N PHE A 458 16.72 -16.12 1.61
CA PHE A 458 18.00 -16.79 1.89
C PHE A 458 18.51 -16.54 3.31
N PRO A 459 18.03 -17.31 4.31
CA PRO A 459 18.52 -17.25 5.69
C PRO A 459 20.03 -17.57 5.82
N ALA A 460 20.67 -16.99 6.84
CA ALA A 460 22.11 -17.15 7.08
C ALA A 460 22.52 -18.61 7.35
N GLU A 461 21.59 -19.44 7.83
CA GLU A 461 21.76 -20.87 8.09
C GLU A 461 22.13 -21.62 6.80
N HIS A 462 21.55 -21.23 5.66
CA HIS A 462 21.90 -21.81 4.37
C HIS A 462 23.31 -21.43 3.93
N THR A 463 23.72 -20.19 4.22
CA THR A 463 25.10 -19.74 3.99
C THR A 463 26.09 -20.61 4.76
N TYR A 464 25.85 -20.88 6.04
CA TYR A 464 26.69 -21.78 6.83
C TYR A 464 26.66 -23.22 6.33
N ALA A 465 25.49 -23.74 5.93
CA ALA A 465 25.36 -25.08 5.40
C ALA A 465 26.17 -25.29 4.10
N VAL A 466 26.27 -24.27 3.25
CA VAL A 466 27.07 -24.29 2.03
C VAL A 466 28.57 -24.17 2.32
N TYR A 467 28.97 -23.28 3.23
CA TYR A 467 30.39 -23.03 3.51
C TYR A 467 31.05 -24.10 4.41
N THR A 468 30.29 -24.74 5.30
CA THR A 468 30.85 -25.68 6.28
C THR A 468 31.57 -26.87 5.64
N PRO A 469 31.03 -27.59 4.63
CA PRO A 469 31.74 -28.69 3.98
C PRO A 469 33.03 -28.24 3.27
N LEU A 470 32.97 -27.09 2.58
CA LEU A 470 34.12 -26.51 1.86
C LEU A 470 35.26 -26.22 2.84
N PHE A 471 34.99 -25.47 3.91
CA PHE A 471 36.02 -25.14 4.90
C PHE A 471 36.44 -26.33 5.75
N ALA A 472 35.53 -27.23 6.12
CA ALA A 472 35.87 -28.43 6.88
C ALA A 472 36.88 -29.30 6.14
N SER A 473 36.69 -29.52 4.84
CA SER A 473 37.60 -30.33 4.02
C SER A 473 39.03 -29.75 3.96
N ALA A 474 39.17 -28.42 3.98
CA ALA A 474 40.45 -27.73 3.95
C ALA A 474 41.10 -27.53 5.34
N LEU A 475 40.31 -27.15 6.36
CA LEU A 475 40.82 -26.86 7.71
C LEU A 475 41.16 -28.11 8.51
N ILE A 476 40.38 -29.20 8.40
CA ILE A 476 40.60 -30.40 9.24
C ILE A 476 42.01 -30.98 9.03
N PRO A 477 42.50 -31.23 7.81
CA PRO A 477 43.86 -31.72 7.59
C PRO A 477 44.93 -30.73 8.09
N LEU A 478 44.69 -29.43 7.93
CA LEU A 478 45.60 -28.36 8.38
C LEU A 478 45.73 -28.33 9.91
N VAL A 479 44.62 -28.45 10.64
CA VAL A 479 44.62 -28.53 12.10
C VAL A 479 45.31 -29.82 12.58
N VAL A 480 44.99 -30.97 11.99
CA VAL A 480 45.61 -32.26 12.35
C VAL A 480 47.11 -32.23 12.15
N THR A 481 47.59 -31.69 11.03
CA THR A 481 49.03 -31.57 10.74
C THR A 481 49.73 -30.61 11.68
N THR A 482 49.09 -29.50 12.03
CA THR A 482 49.61 -28.51 13.00
C THR A 482 49.72 -29.10 14.40
N VAL A 483 48.69 -29.81 14.88
CA VAL A 483 48.70 -30.49 16.19
C VAL A 483 49.78 -31.57 16.25
N ARG A 484 49.94 -32.37 15.19
CA ARG A 484 51.01 -33.39 15.10
C ARG A 484 52.39 -32.75 15.17
N GLU A 485 52.63 -31.68 14.41
CA GLU A 485 53.92 -30.98 14.41
C GLU A 485 54.22 -30.30 15.75
N PHE A 486 53.21 -29.71 16.39
CA PHE A 486 53.34 -29.11 17.71
C PHE A 486 53.69 -30.16 18.79
N LYS A 487 53.05 -31.33 18.77
CA LYS A 487 53.39 -32.46 19.67
C LYS A 487 54.83 -32.94 19.43
N ALA A 488 55.25 -33.07 18.17
CA ALA A 488 56.61 -33.48 17.82
C ALA A 488 57.66 -32.48 18.31
N TRP A 489 57.41 -31.18 18.11
CA TRP A 489 58.28 -30.11 18.62
C TRP A 489 58.38 -30.11 20.15
N ARG A 490 57.26 -30.31 20.87
CA ARG A 490 57.23 -30.38 22.34
C ARG A 490 58.04 -31.58 22.86
N LYS A 491 57.98 -32.73 22.17
CA LYS A 491 58.77 -33.93 22.49
C LYS A 491 60.27 -33.70 22.26
N GLN A 492 60.64 -33.03 21.16
CA GLN A 492 62.04 -32.65 20.88
C GLN A 492 62.61 -31.67 21.92
N ARG A 493 61.82 -30.72 22.41
CA ARG A 493 62.24 -29.81 23.49
C ARG A 493 62.45 -30.52 24.82
N LYS A 494 61.55 -31.45 25.20
CA LYS A 494 61.73 -32.27 26.41
C LYS A 494 62.99 -33.14 26.36
N GLN A 495 63.30 -33.72 25.19
CA GLN A 495 64.53 -34.50 24.99
C GLN A 495 65.79 -33.63 25.02
N ARG A 496 65.76 -32.41 24.45
CA ARG A 496 66.90 -31.47 24.54
C ARG A 496 67.13 -30.95 25.97
N GLY A 497 66.08 -30.72 26.74
CA GLY A 497 66.19 -30.37 28.17
C GLY A 497 66.80 -31.49 29.01
N GLY A 498 66.35 -32.74 28.83
CA GLY A 498 66.92 -33.90 29.54
C GLY A 498 68.36 -34.26 29.15
N VAL A 499 68.78 -33.97 27.91
CA VAL A 499 70.18 -34.16 27.46
C VAL A 499 71.11 -33.06 27.98
N GLN A 500 70.59 -31.87 28.32
CA GLN A 500 71.37 -30.83 28.99
C GLN A 500 71.55 -31.10 30.49
N GLU A 501 70.54 -31.65 31.17
CA GLU A 501 70.68 -32.11 32.57
C GLU A 501 71.61 -33.33 32.69
N ALA A 502 71.58 -34.27 31.74
CA ALA A 502 72.50 -35.41 31.71
C ALA A 502 73.94 -35.07 31.26
N LYS A 503 74.22 -33.83 30.86
CA LYS A 503 75.57 -33.30 30.60
C LYS A 503 76.11 -32.43 31.73
N GLN A 504 75.31 -32.17 32.76
CA GLN A 504 75.68 -31.38 33.94
C GLN A 504 75.82 -32.21 35.23
N GLN A 505 75.51 -33.52 35.17
CA GLN A 505 75.97 -34.53 36.11
C GLN A 505 77.19 -35.23 35.53
#